data_AF-A0A938KQL4-F1
#
_entry.id   AF-A0A938KQL4-F1
#
_cell.length_a   1.000
_cell.length_b   1.000
_cell.length_c   1.000
_cell.angle_alpha   90.00
_cell.angle_beta   90.00
_cell.angle_gamma   90.00
#
_symmetry.space_group_name_H-M   'P 1'
#
loop_
_entity.id
_entity.type
_entity.pdbx_description
1 polymer ?
#
loop_
_entity_poly.entity_id
_entity_poly.type
_entity_poly.pdbx_seq_one_letter_code
_entity_poly.pdbx_strand_id
1 'polypeptide(L)'
;MSRPARPAPLARRGCQWRLRLVRALAVALLASASQSPLEAQLDLGGVPIVGGDEHWYRRTRALLDSSGADPWRTRVTVPLPTRGPQVRLLRPELRVLYNSLRPSDGDDGVIWAGRGVTGAAQAGCEARWGIVRMQVAPIVFRAQNRSFPLIDNGRTDLTRFGDARFLGSIDLPQRFGDAPYGRLDPGDSFLALEWMGATIGISSARQLWGPAREFPLVLGTRAGGFPHLFAGTTQPISVGIGTVEGRLIAARLEQTRWSPVQT
;
A
#
# COMPACT_ATOMS: atom_id res chain seq x y z
N MET A 1 -0.53 -55.26 19.47
CA MET A 1 -0.48 -55.28 17.99
C MET A 1 -0.84 -53.90 17.47
N SER A 2 0.15 -53.07 17.16
CA SER A 2 -0.01 -51.70 16.66
C SER A 2 0.00 -51.70 15.13
N ARG A 3 -1.01 -51.10 14.50
CA ARG A 3 -1.02 -50.85 13.04
C ARG A 3 -0.13 -49.63 12.72
N PRO A 4 0.69 -49.66 11.66
CA PRO A 4 1.46 -48.50 11.25
C PRO A 4 0.55 -47.47 10.55
N ALA A 5 0.76 -46.19 10.84
CA ALA A 5 0.07 -45.09 10.19
C ALA A 5 0.47 -44.98 8.70
N ARG A 6 -0.52 -44.77 7.82
CA ARG A 6 -0.28 -44.49 6.39
C ARG A 6 0.32 -43.09 6.23
N PRO A 7 1.31 -42.89 5.33
CA PRO A 7 1.82 -41.56 5.03
C PRO A 7 0.78 -40.75 4.23
N ALA A 8 0.67 -39.46 4.55
CA ALA A 8 -0.17 -38.50 3.83
C ALA A 8 0.32 -38.31 2.37
N PRO A 9 -0.58 -38.08 1.40
CA PRO A 9 -0.18 -37.94 0.01
C PRO A 9 0.60 -36.63 -0.20
N LEU A 10 1.74 -36.73 -0.86
CA LEU A 10 2.52 -35.60 -1.38
C LEU A 10 1.65 -34.76 -2.32
N ALA A 11 1.29 -33.54 -1.89
CA ALA A 11 0.58 -32.58 -2.70
C ALA A 11 1.42 -32.23 -3.95
N ARG A 12 0.92 -32.64 -5.13
CA ARG A 12 1.56 -32.40 -6.43
C ARG A 12 1.68 -30.90 -6.70
N ARG A 13 2.90 -30.36 -6.62
CA ARG A 13 3.26 -28.95 -6.90
C ARG A 13 2.95 -28.48 -8.34
N GLY A 14 2.57 -29.38 -9.25
CA GLY A 14 2.26 -29.06 -10.66
C GLY A 14 0.88 -28.46 -10.93
N CYS A 15 -0.09 -28.55 -9.99
CA CYS A 15 -1.47 -28.15 -10.26
C CYS A 15 -1.74 -26.64 -10.06
N GLN A 16 -0.90 -25.94 -9.28
CA GLN A 16 -1.15 -24.54 -8.94
C GLN A 16 -0.87 -23.55 -10.09
N TRP A 17 0.08 -23.87 -10.98
CA TRP A 17 0.42 -23.00 -12.12
C TRP A 17 -0.67 -22.98 -13.18
N ARG A 18 -1.31 -24.15 -13.44
CA ARG A 18 -2.42 -24.26 -14.38
C ARG A 18 -3.67 -23.51 -13.88
N LEU A 19 -3.97 -23.57 -12.59
CA LEU A 19 -5.08 -22.77 -12.01
C LEU A 19 -4.83 -21.26 -12.07
N ARG A 20 -3.58 -20.81 -11.89
CA ARG A 20 -3.22 -19.37 -11.98
C ARG A 20 -3.35 -18.84 -13.41
N LEU A 21 -2.90 -19.60 -14.41
CA LEU A 21 -3.05 -19.25 -15.82
C LEU A 21 -4.52 -19.24 -16.27
N VAL A 22 -5.32 -20.22 -15.84
CA VAL A 22 -6.76 -20.27 -16.15
C VAL A 22 -7.51 -19.09 -15.52
N ARG A 23 -7.16 -18.66 -14.31
CA ARG A 23 -7.72 -17.45 -13.69
C ARG A 23 -7.34 -16.17 -14.44
N ALA A 24 -6.08 -16.04 -14.88
CA ALA A 24 -5.64 -14.88 -15.66
C ALA A 24 -6.37 -14.78 -17.01
N LEU A 25 -6.56 -15.92 -17.70
CA LEU A 25 -7.33 -16.01 -18.94
C LEU A 25 -8.82 -15.73 -18.74
N ALA A 26 -9.42 -16.21 -17.64
CA ALA A 26 -10.82 -15.93 -17.30
C ALA A 26 -11.07 -14.44 -17.00
N VAL A 27 -10.13 -13.77 -16.32
CA VAL A 27 -10.19 -12.31 -16.10
C VAL A 27 -10.06 -11.56 -17.44
N ALA A 28 -9.17 -12.00 -18.34
CA ALA A 28 -9.01 -11.40 -19.66
C ALA A 28 -10.26 -11.57 -20.54
N LEU A 29 -10.94 -12.72 -20.47
CA LEU A 29 -12.18 -13.00 -21.20
C LEU A 29 -13.37 -12.21 -20.63
N LEU A 30 -13.53 -12.16 -19.31
CA LEU A 30 -14.57 -11.34 -18.66
C LEU A 30 -14.35 -9.84 -18.92
N ALA A 31 -13.10 -9.40 -19.02
CA ALA A 31 -12.73 -8.03 -19.38
C ALA A 31 -13.15 -7.60 -20.80
N SER A 32 -13.39 -8.57 -21.70
CA SER A 32 -13.79 -8.32 -23.08
C SER A 32 -15.31 -8.30 -23.32
N ALA A 33 -16.12 -8.68 -22.32
CA ALA A 33 -17.55 -8.93 -22.48
C ALA A 33 -18.48 -7.97 -21.71
N SER A 34 -17.96 -7.05 -20.88
CA SER A 34 -18.82 -6.14 -20.10
C SER A 34 -19.17 -4.85 -20.86
N GLN A 35 -20.45 -4.47 -20.82
CA GLN A 35 -20.94 -3.17 -21.31
C GLN A 35 -20.74 -2.03 -20.29
N SER A 36 -20.34 -2.36 -19.06
CA SER A 36 -19.99 -1.42 -17.98
C SER A 36 -18.48 -1.15 -17.93
N PRO A 37 -18.04 0.00 -17.37
CA PRO A 37 -16.63 0.21 -17.03
C PRO A 37 -16.11 -0.97 -16.24
N LEU A 38 -15.15 -1.66 -16.84
CA LEU A 38 -14.46 -2.76 -16.21
C LEU A 38 -13.21 -2.23 -15.50
N GLU A 39 -13.13 -2.59 -14.23
CA GLU A 39 -11.96 -2.52 -13.36
C GLU A 39 -11.60 -3.96 -12.98
N ALA A 40 -10.35 -4.34 -13.17
CA ALA A 40 -9.85 -5.65 -12.79
C ALA A 40 -8.50 -5.52 -12.12
N GLN A 41 -8.34 -6.20 -10.99
CA GLN A 41 -7.09 -6.26 -10.25
C GLN A 41 -6.67 -7.71 -10.07
N LEU A 42 -5.41 -7.99 -10.42
CA LEU A 42 -4.75 -9.25 -10.16
C LEU A 42 -3.55 -9.02 -9.25
N ASP A 43 -3.61 -9.60 -8.06
CA ASP A 43 -2.50 -9.67 -7.10
C ASP A 43 -1.87 -11.07 -7.18
N LEU A 44 -0.59 -11.13 -7.57
CA LEU A 44 0.15 -12.36 -7.79
C LEU A 44 1.04 -12.78 -6.60
N GLY A 45 0.74 -12.25 -5.42
CA GLY A 45 1.44 -12.55 -4.18
C GLY A 45 1.58 -11.26 -3.40
N GLY A 46 1.21 -11.29 -2.13
CA GLY A 46 1.15 -10.09 -1.30
C GLY A 46 0.18 -10.31 -0.17
N VAL A 47 0.59 -9.86 1.00
CA VAL A 47 -0.25 -9.50 2.16
C VAL A 47 -0.09 -8.00 2.22
N PRO A 48 -0.99 -7.21 2.83
CA PRO A 48 -0.63 -5.84 3.16
C PRO A 48 0.79 -5.84 3.73
N ILE A 49 1.71 -5.19 3.02
CA ILE A 49 2.92 -4.69 3.65
C ILE A 49 2.34 -3.74 4.68
N VAL A 50 2.19 -4.26 5.90
CA VAL A 50 1.83 -3.46 7.08
C VAL A 50 3.12 -2.72 7.43
N GLY A 51 3.48 -1.81 6.53
CA GLY A 51 4.60 -0.92 6.59
C GLY A 51 4.06 0.39 7.09
N GLY A 52 4.47 0.71 8.29
CA GLY A 52 4.06 1.84 9.08
C GLY A 52 4.77 1.69 10.42
N ASP A 53 4.96 2.81 11.09
CA ASP A 53 5.18 2.82 12.53
C ASP A 53 4.26 1.81 13.23
N GLU A 54 4.72 1.27 14.35
CA GLU A 54 4.15 0.11 15.06
C GLU A 54 2.62 0.18 15.34
N HIS A 55 2.03 1.36 15.24
CA HIS A 55 0.62 1.66 15.45
C HIS A 55 -0.31 1.00 14.40
N TRP A 56 0.06 0.97 13.11
CA TRP A 56 -0.76 0.28 12.08
C TRP A 56 -0.73 -1.24 12.30
N TYR A 57 0.45 -1.78 12.61
CA TYR A 57 0.65 -3.18 12.93
C TYR A 57 -0.27 -3.68 14.05
N ARG A 58 -0.34 -2.94 15.16
CA ARG A 58 -1.15 -3.31 16.32
C ARG A 58 -2.65 -3.24 16.01
N ARG A 59 -3.07 -2.23 15.26
CA ARG A 59 -4.46 -2.05 14.87
C ARG A 59 -4.91 -3.13 13.87
N THR A 60 -4.15 -3.41 12.81
CA THR A 60 -4.48 -4.46 11.85
C THR A 60 -4.52 -5.84 12.52
N ARG A 61 -3.61 -6.11 13.47
CA ARG A 61 -3.65 -7.35 14.27
C ARG A 61 -4.89 -7.47 15.16
N ALA A 62 -5.41 -6.36 15.70
CA ALA A 62 -6.66 -6.36 16.45
C ALA A 62 -7.90 -6.61 15.56
N LEU A 63 -7.78 -6.35 14.25
CA LEU A 63 -8.83 -6.57 13.26
C LEU A 63 -8.80 -7.98 12.67
N LEU A 64 -7.61 -8.57 12.58
CA LEU A 64 -7.43 -9.95 12.17
C LEU A 64 -7.66 -10.84 13.39
N ASP A 65 -8.91 -11.30 13.56
CA ASP A 65 -9.23 -12.40 14.47
C ASP A 65 -8.55 -13.67 13.95
N SER A 66 -7.24 -13.73 14.16
CA SER A 66 -6.35 -14.82 13.74
C SER A 66 -6.54 -16.00 14.68
N SER A 67 -7.80 -16.46 14.78
CA SER A 67 -8.11 -17.78 15.26
C SER A 67 -7.27 -18.80 14.48
N GLY A 68 -6.99 -19.95 15.07
CA GLY A 68 -6.22 -21.01 14.41
C GLY A 68 -6.79 -21.44 13.05
N ALA A 69 -8.04 -21.08 12.75
CA ALA A 69 -8.78 -21.41 11.54
C ALA A 69 -8.64 -20.42 10.36
N ASP A 70 -8.01 -19.25 10.53
CA ASP A 70 -7.88 -18.29 9.42
C ASP A 70 -6.95 -18.83 8.31
N PRO A 71 -7.45 -19.06 7.08
CA PRO A 71 -6.64 -19.56 5.96
C PRO A 71 -5.51 -18.60 5.54
N TRP A 72 -5.58 -17.34 5.96
CA TRP A 72 -4.61 -16.28 5.69
C TRP A 72 -3.74 -15.92 6.91
N ARG A 73 -3.78 -16.69 8.00
CA ARG A 73 -2.94 -16.43 9.19
C ARG A 73 -1.45 -16.37 8.91
N THR A 74 -0.96 -17.24 8.00
CA THR A 74 0.47 -17.33 7.61
C THR A 74 0.93 -16.16 6.76
N ARG A 75 -0.04 -15.37 6.33
CA ARG A 75 0.09 -14.23 5.48
C ARG A 75 0.30 -12.98 6.34
N VAL A 76 -0.34 -12.88 7.50
CA VAL A 76 -0.13 -11.81 8.49
C VAL A 76 1.34 -11.71 8.94
N THR A 77 1.93 -10.52 8.81
CA THR A 77 3.28 -10.23 9.32
C THR A 77 3.27 -10.23 10.85
N VAL A 78 4.36 -10.66 11.49
CA VAL A 78 4.57 -10.63 12.96
C VAL A 78 5.71 -9.64 13.27
N PRO A 79 5.80 -8.90 14.41
CA PRO A 79 6.92 -7.98 14.62
C PRO A 79 8.22 -8.77 14.73
N LEU A 80 9.33 -8.14 14.34
CA LEU A 80 10.65 -8.74 14.58
C LEU A 80 10.89 -8.86 16.10
N PRO A 81 11.51 -9.97 16.57
CA PRO A 81 11.90 -10.10 17.97
C PRO A 81 12.75 -8.91 18.44
N THR A 82 12.59 -8.51 19.70
CA THR A 82 13.32 -7.36 20.27
C THR A 82 14.76 -7.68 20.68
N ARG A 83 15.13 -8.98 20.77
CA ARG A 83 16.46 -9.43 21.18
C ARG A 83 17.31 -9.84 19.98
N GLY A 84 18.55 -9.34 19.98
CA GLY A 84 19.55 -9.63 18.94
C GLY A 84 19.29 -8.92 17.61
N PRO A 85 20.22 -9.02 16.66
CA PRO A 85 20.01 -8.56 15.29
C PRO A 85 18.99 -9.48 14.59
N GLN A 86 17.97 -8.87 13.99
CA GLN A 86 16.90 -9.55 13.27
C GLN A 86 16.75 -8.94 11.88
N VAL A 87 16.60 -9.78 10.86
CA VAL A 87 16.34 -9.35 9.49
C VAL A 87 15.26 -10.24 8.90
N ARG A 88 14.35 -9.64 8.14
CA ARG A 88 13.32 -10.36 7.38
C ARG A 88 13.17 -9.76 6.00
N LEU A 89 13.09 -10.62 5.00
CA LEU A 89 12.63 -10.22 3.67
C LEU A 89 11.12 -10.02 3.69
N LEU A 90 10.66 -8.89 3.16
CA LEU A 90 9.25 -8.66 2.91
C LEU A 90 8.80 -9.55 1.76
N ARG A 91 7.52 -9.95 1.80
CA ARG A 91 6.93 -10.72 0.70
C ARG A 91 6.88 -9.79 -0.53
N PRO A 92 7.49 -10.18 -1.66
CA PRO A 92 7.38 -9.39 -2.88
C PRO A 92 5.94 -9.41 -3.36
N GLU A 93 5.52 -8.28 -3.93
CA GLU A 93 4.20 -8.05 -4.45
C GLU A 93 4.23 -7.62 -5.90
N LEU A 94 3.33 -8.21 -6.69
CA LEU A 94 3.10 -7.82 -8.07
C LEU A 94 1.61 -7.61 -8.28
N ARG A 95 1.24 -6.38 -8.63
CA ARG A 95 -0.12 -5.96 -8.97
C ARG A 95 -0.22 -5.65 -10.45
N VAL A 96 -1.29 -6.12 -11.07
CA VAL A 96 -1.72 -5.70 -12.40
C VAL A 96 -3.14 -5.19 -12.29
N LEU A 97 -3.34 -3.92 -12.64
CA LEU A 97 -4.63 -3.26 -12.68
C LEU A 97 -5.01 -2.97 -14.13
N TYR A 98 -6.29 -3.07 -14.44
CA TYR A 98 -6.83 -2.70 -15.74
C TYR A 98 -8.07 -1.86 -15.58
N ASN A 99 -8.04 -0.66 -16.16
CA ASN A 99 -9.16 0.26 -16.20
C ASN A 99 -9.56 0.57 -17.63
N SER A 100 -10.79 0.24 -18.01
CA SER A 100 -11.26 0.35 -19.40
C SER A 100 -11.65 1.77 -19.81
N LEU A 101 -12.28 2.55 -18.93
CA LEU A 101 -12.88 3.87 -19.25
C LEU A 101 -12.10 5.06 -18.68
N ARG A 102 -11.84 5.07 -17.38
CA ARG A 102 -11.21 6.18 -16.65
C ARG A 102 -10.35 5.64 -15.52
N PRO A 103 -9.48 6.46 -14.89
CA PRO A 103 -8.75 6.07 -13.71
C PRO A 103 -9.70 5.65 -12.57
N SER A 104 -9.29 4.67 -11.77
CA SER A 104 -9.97 4.30 -10.52
C SER A 104 -9.14 4.74 -9.30
N ASP A 105 -9.84 4.96 -8.19
CA ASP A 105 -9.30 5.26 -6.87
C ASP A 105 -9.45 4.04 -5.94
N GLY A 106 -9.00 2.88 -6.43
CA GLY A 106 -8.74 1.73 -5.58
C GLY A 106 -7.77 2.12 -4.46
N ASP A 107 -7.82 1.43 -3.31
CA ASP A 107 -6.91 1.60 -2.16
C ASP A 107 -5.43 1.24 -2.50
N ASP A 108 -4.91 1.85 -3.56
CA ASP A 108 -3.71 1.48 -4.29
C ASP A 108 -2.46 2.22 -3.81
N GLY A 109 -2.65 3.13 -2.85
CA GLY A 109 -1.59 3.93 -2.26
C GLY A 109 -0.97 4.85 -3.29
N VAL A 110 0.29 4.58 -3.63
CA VAL A 110 1.09 5.44 -4.51
C VAL A 110 0.82 5.21 -6.00
N ILE A 111 0.20 4.09 -6.35
CA ILE A 111 0.00 3.66 -7.74
C ILE A 111 -1.08 4.50 -8.38
N TRP A 112 -0.75 5.09 -9.53
CA TRP A 112 -1.76 5.67 -10.40
C TRP A 112 -2.38 4.61 -11.31
N ALA A 113 -3.61 4.21 -11.03
CA ALA A 113 -4.38 3.28 -11.86
C ALA A 113 -5.09 4.00 -13.01
N GLY A 114 -4.34 4.58 -13.95
CA GLY A 114 -4.90 5.26 -15.12
C GLY A 114 -5.64 4.32 -16.09
N ARG A 115 -6.35 4.88 -17.10
CA ARG A 115 -6.97 4.08 -18.17
C ARG A 115 -5.92 3.21 -18.87
N GLY A 116 -6.26 1.95 -19.11
CA GLY A 116 -5.39 0.91 -19.67
C GLY A 116 -4.82 0.01 -18.58
N VAL A 117 -3.71 -0.65 -18.91
CA VAL A 117 -3.01 -1.54 -17.97
C VAL A 117 -2.04 -0.74 -17.11
N THR A 118 -2.04 -1.02 -15.81
CA THR A 118 -1.04 -0.54 -14.85
C THR A 118 -0.39 -1.73 -14.18
N GLY A 119 0.93 -1.79 -14.21
CA GLY A 119 1.72 -2.80 -13.48
C GLY A 119 2.46 -2.14 -12.32
N ALA A 120 2.49 -2.80 -11.17
CA ALA A 120 3.25 -2.37 -10.01
C ALA A 120 3.98 -3.54 -9.34
N ALA A 121 5.19 -3.30 -8.87
CA ALA A 121 6.01 -4.27 -8.16
C ALA A 121 6.57 -3.64 -6.89
N GLN A 122 6.50 -4.38 -5.78
CA GLN A 122 7.03 -3.97 -4.48
C GLN A 122 7.83 -5.12 -3.88
N ALA A 123 8.96 -4.81 -3.27
CA ALA A 123 9.77 -5.77 -2.52
C ALA A 123 10.58 -5.02 -1.47
N GLY A 124 11.12 -5.73 -0.49
CA GLY A 124 11.89 -5.06 0.53
C GLY A 124 12.38 -5.95 1.66
N CYS A 125 12.89 -5.31 2.70
CA CYS A 125 13.32 -5.95 3.92
C CYS A 125 13.00 -5.08 5.14
N GLU A 126 12.90 -5.74 6.28
CA GLU A 126 12.81 -5.12 7.60
C GLU A 126 13.98 -5.64 8.44
N ALA A 127 14.58 -4.75 9.22
CA ALA A 127 15.63 -5.09 10.16
C ALA A 127 15.40 -4.42 11.51
N ARG A 128 15.83 -5.11 12.57
CA ARG A 128 15.85 -4.60 13.93
C ARG A 128 17.17 -4.95 14.59
N TRP A 129 17.79 -3.97 15.24
CA TRP A 129 19.02 -4.19 16.00
C TRP A 129 19.09 -3.22 17.18
N GLY A 130 18.94 -3.74 18.39
CA GLY A 130 18.89 -2.93 19.61
C GLY A 130 17.73 -1.93 19.57
N ILE A 131 18.07 -0.64 19.68
CA ILE A 131 17.11 0.47 19.59
C ILE A 131 16.76 0.84 18.14
N VAL A 132 17.49 0.32 17.14
CA VAL A 132 17.28 0.69 15.73
C VAL A 132 16.27 -0.25 15.10
N ARG A 133 15.27 0.32 14.41
CA ARG A 133 14.35 -0.40 13.55
C ARG A 133 14.31 0.28 12.19
N MET A 134 14.34 -0.51 11.12
CA MET A 134 14.25 0.01 9.77
C MET A 134 13.44 -0.91 8.87
N GLN A 135 12.79 -0.31 7.89
CA GLN A 135 12.14 -0.99 6.79
C GLN A 135 12.45 -0.26 5.50
N VAL A 136 12.83 -1.01 4.48
CA VAL A 136 13.00 -0.51 3.12
C VAL A 136 12.06 -1.31 2.25
N ALA A 137 10.98 -0.68 1.77
CA ALA A 137 9.90 -1.31 1.01
C ALA A 137 9.52 -0.49 -0.24
N PRO A 138 10.47 -0.22 -1.16
CA PRO A 138 10.23 0.56 -2.36
C PRO A 138 9.23 -0.12 -3.28
N ILE A 139 8.47 0.71 -3.99
CA ILE A 139 7.50 0.29 -4.98
C ILE A 139 7.75 1.03 -6.29
N VAL A 140 7.68 0.29 -7.39
CA VAL A 140 7.72 0.85 -8.74
C VAL A 140 6.42 0.52 -9.45
N PHE A 141 5.87 1.48 -10.17
CA PHE A 141 4.72 1.24 -11.03
C PHE A 141 4.85 1.92 -12.38
N ARG A 142 4.12 1.39 -13.36
CA ARG A 142 3.97 1.97 -14.68
C ARG A 142 2.56 1.76 -15.20
N ALA A 143 1.91 2.88 -15.51
CA ALA A 143 0.58 2.97 -16.11
C ALA A 143 0.70 3.27 -17.60
N GLN A 144 -0.05 2.54 -18.43
CA GLN A 144 -0.24 2.90 -19.83
C GLN A 144 -0.82 4.32 -19.96
N ASN A 145 -1.65 4.71 -18.99
CA ASN A 145 -2.20 6.06 -18.86
C ASN A 145 -2.85 6.55 -20.16
N ARG A 146 -3.67 5.71 -20.80
CA ARG A 146 -4.35 6.02 -22.07
C ARG A 146 -5.23 7.26 -21.94
N SER A 147 -5.44 7.96 -23.04
CA SER A 147 -6.32 9.12 -23.06
C SER A 147 -7.76 8.75 -22.73
N PHE A 148 -8.46 9.64 -22.08
CA PHE A 148 -9.91 9.61 -21.84
C PHE A 148 -10.42 11.05 -21.82
N PRO A 149 -11.74 11.29 -21.99
CA PRO A 149 -12.29 12.63 -21.94
C PRO A 149 -11.95 13.30 -20.60
N LEU A 150 -11.34 14.48 -20.67
CA LEU A 150 -11.06 15.34 -19.51
C LEU A 150 -12.02 16.53 -19.54
N ILE A 151 -12.37 17.03 -18.36
CA ILE A 151 -13.05 18.32 -18.28
C ILE A 151 -12.02 19.39 -18.60
N ASP A 152 -12.30 20.22 -19.59
CA ASP A 152 -11.44 21.36 -19.93
C ASP A 152 -11.38 22.34 -18.76
N ASN A 153 -10.17 22.70 -18.36
CA ASN A 153 -9.90 23.65 -17.28
C ASN A 153 -9.38 25.00 -17.80
N GLY A 154 -9.42 25.23 -19.12
CA GLY A 154 -9.00 26.47 -19.77
C GLY A 154 -7.49 26.67 -19.85
N ARG A 155 -6.67 25.68 -19.48
CA ARG A 155 -5.21 25.73 -19.58
C ARG A 155 -4.73 25.02 -20.84
N THR A 156 -3.62 25.49 -21.41
CA THR A 156 -2.98 24.91 -22.60
C THR A 156 -1.63 24.27 -22.31
N ASP A 157 -1.03 24.61 -21.16
CA ASP A 157 0.26 24.11 -20.70
C ASP A 157 0.13 22.73 -20.01
N LEU A 158 1.15 22.34 -19.23
CA LEU A 158 1.13 21.08 -18.48
C LEU A 158 0.02 21.03 -17.41
N THR A 159 -0.51 22.18 -16.96
CA THR A 159 -1.59 22.21 -15.96
C THR A 159 -2.96 21.93 -16.55
N ARG A 160 -3.08 21.74 -17.89
CA ARG A 160 -4.33 21.33 -18.57
C ARG A 160 -4.90 20.00 -18.12
N PHE A 161 -4.10 19.18 -17.44
CA PHE A 161 -4.55 17.93 -16.87
C PHE A 161 -5.06 18.06 -15.42
N GLY A 162 -5.00 19.26 -14.83
CA GLY A 162 -5.50 19.56 -13.49
C GLY A 162 -7.03 19.47 -13.36
N ASP A 163 -7.54 19.45 -12.13
CA ASP A 163 -8.97 19.56 -11.85
C ASP A 163 -9.54 20.88 -12.39
N ALA A 164 -10.75 20.80 -12.97
CA ALA A 164 -11.43 21.94 -13.58
C ALA A 164 -12.35 22.69 -12.60
N ARG A 165 -12.72 22.09 -11.46
CA ARG A 165 -13.69 22.66 -10.51
C ARG A 165 -13.04 23.56 -9.47
N PHE A 166 -11.84 23.20 -9.02
CA PHE A 166 -11.06 23.90 -7.99
C PHE A 166 -9.68 24.29 -8.52
N LEU A 167 -9.67 24.85 -9.73
CA LEU A 167 -8.46 25.20 -10.46
C LEU A 167 -7.59 26.17 -9.64
N GLY A 168 -6.33 25.80 -9.43
CA GLY A 168 -5.36 26.60 -8.68
C GLY A 168 -5.52 26.55 -7.16
N SER A 169 -6.50 25.80 -6.63
CA SER A 169 -6.69 25.59 -5.19
C SER A 169 -6.25 24.21 -4.72
N ILE A 170 -6.35 23.20 -5.59
CA ILE A 170 -5.96 21.83 -5.26
C ILE A 170 -5.02 21.23 -6.32
N ASP A 171 -4.10 20.40 -5.86
CA ASP A 171 -3.27 19.56 -6.72
C ASP A 171 -3.96 18.21 -6.91
N LEU A 172 -4.90 18.18 -7.85
CA LEU A 172 -5.67 16.97 -8.18
C LEU A 172 -5.75 16.81 -9.70
N PRO A 173 -4.69 16.31 -10.36
CA PRO A 173 -4.74 16.04 -11.79
C PRO A 173 -5.82 15.02 -12.13
N GLN A 174 -6.66 15.33 -13.11
CA GLN A 174 -7.55 14.35 -13.73
C GLN A 174 -6.74 13.24 -14.39
N ARG A 175 -5.56 13.57 -14.96
CA ARG A 175 -4.63 12.62 -15.59
C ARG A 175 -3.18 13.10 -15.43
N PHE A 176 -2.24 12.18 -15.28
CA PHE A 176 -0.82 12.53 -15.25
C PHE A 176 -0.22 12.61 -16.67
N GLY A 177 -0.47 13.71 -17.37
CA GLY A 177 0.08 13.97 -18.71
C GLY A 177 -0.55 13.14 -19.84
N ASP A 178 0.04 13.22 -21.03
CA ASP A 178 -0.41 12.50 -22.24
C ASP A 178 0.39 11.22 -22.55
N ALA A 179 1.55 11.04 -21.91
CA ALA A 179 2.41 9.86 -22.03
C ALA A 179 2.09 8.78 -20.99
N PRO A 180 2.63 7.54 -21.14
CA PRO A 180 2.67 6.56 -20.06
C PRO A 180 3.30 7.16 -18.81
N TYR A 181 2.69 6.91 -17.64
CA TYR A 181 3.12 7.48 -16.36
C TYR A 181 3.70 6.39 -15.47
N GLY A 182 4.73 6.71 -14.70
CA GLY A 182 5.34 5.76 -13.76
C GLY A 182 6.23 6.47 -12.77
N ARG A 183 6.40 5.84 -11.61
CA ARG A 183 7.22 6.36 -10.52
C ARG A 183 7.88 5.21 -9.76
N LEU A 184 9.12 5.43 -9.35
CA LEU A 184 9.76 4.70 -8.26
C LEU A 184 9.55 5.51 -6.99
N ASP A 185 8.97 4.89 -5.98
CA ASP A 185 8.65 5.52 -4.71
C ASP A 185 9.30 4.74 -3.57
N PRO A 186 9.79 5.42 -2.51
CA PRO A 186 10.32 4.74 -1.33
C PRO A 186 9.27 3.85 -0.64
N GLY A 187 7.98 4.02 -0.94
CA GLY A 187 6.91 3.16 -0.44
C GLY A 187 6.80 3.22 1.07
N ASP A 188 6.42 2.11 1.68
CA ASP A 188 6.29 2.02 3.13
C ASP A 188 7.64 1.75 3.81
N SER A 189 8.57 2.71 3.65
CA SER A 189 9.91 2.69 4.24
C SER A 189 10.03 3.61 5.44
N PHE A 190 10.86 3.23 6.41
CA PHE A 190 11.19 4.05 7.58
C PHE A 190 12.52 3.66 8.22
N LEU A 191 13.07 4.59 9.01
CA LEU A 191 14.15 4.36 9.96
C LEU A 191 13.75 5.01 11.28
N ALA A 192 13.81 4.23 12.36
CA ALA A 192 13.36 4.62 13.69
C ALA A 192 14.37 4.23 14.76
N LEU A 193 14.44 5.05 15.80
CA LEU A 193 15.03 4.73 17.08
C LEU A 193 13.89 4.50 18.08
N GLU A 194 13.97 3.41 18.84
CA GLU A 194 13.00 3.00 19.84
C GLU A 194 13.71 2.78 21.17
N TRP A 195 13.43 3.63 22.15
CA TRP A 195 14.09 3.58 23.46
C TRP A 195 13.10 3.95 24.57
N MET A 196 13.06 3.13 25.63
CA MET A 196 12.26 3.36 26.85
C MET A 196 10.78 3.73 26.60
N GLY A 197 10.13 3.12 25.61
CA GLY A 197 8.73 3.39 25.32
C GLY A 197 8.49 4.58 24.38
N ALA A 198 9.54 5.24 23.92
CA ALA A 198 9.50 6.34 22.96
C ALA A 198 10.08 5.93 21.60
N THR A 199 9.63 6.60 20.54
CA THR A 199 10.18 6.45 19.20
C THR A 199 10.38 7.79 18.51
N ILE A 200 11.43 7.88 17.70
CA ILE A 200 11.69 8.98 16.78
C ILE A 200 12.26 8.43 15.48
N GLY A 201 11.93 9.03 14.34
CA GLY A 201 12.43 8.55 13.06
C GLY A 201 12.05 9.38 11.86
N ILE A 202 12.49 8.88 10.70
CA ILE A 202 12.10 9.33 9.36
C ILE A 202 11.29 8.23 8.67
N SER A 203 10.32 8.62 7.86
CA SER A 203 9.42 7.67 7.22
C SER A 203 8.85 8.25 5.92
N SER A 204 8.57 7.38 4.97
CA SER A 204 7.73 7.65 3.80
C SER A 204 6.44 6.82 3.83
N ALA A 205 6.20 6.08 4.91
CA ALA A 205 5.09 5.15 5.00
C ALA A 205 3.73 5.85 5.09
N ARG A 206 2.72 5.21 4.49
CA ARG A 206 1.32 5.66 4.57
C ARG A 206 0.85 5.77 6.02
N GLN A 207 -0.06 6.70 6.26
CA GLN A 207 -0.58 6.99 7.59
C GLN A 207 -2.09 6.78 7.62
N LEU A 208 -2.60 6.26 8.74
CA LEU A 208 -4.03 6.17 8.98
C LEU A 208 -4.39 6.76 10.34
N TRP A 209 -5.14 7.86 10.32
CA TRP A 209 -5.51 8.62 11.51
C TRP A 209 -7.03 8.67 11.65
N GLY A 210 -7.50 8.33 12.85
CA GLY A 210 -8.92 8.21 13.18
C GLY A 210 -9.37 6.76 13.41
N PRO A 211 -10.60 6.56 13.89
CA PRO A 211 -11.13 5.25 14.26
C PRO A 211 -11.70 4.45 13.08
N ALA A 212 -11.96 5.10 11.95
CA ALA A 212 -12.56 4.46 10.79
C ALA A 212 -11.58 3.48 10.12
N ARG A 213 -12.14 2.39 9.59
CA ARG A 213 -11.37 1.27 9.01
C ARG A 213 -11.12 1.42 7.52
N GLU A 214 -12.09 1.96 6.79
CA GLU A 214 -12.06 2.06 5.32
C GLU A 214 -11.88 3.50 4.86
N PHE A 215 -12.62 4.43 5.48
CA PHE A 215 -12.64 5.85 5.11
C PHE A 215 -12.29 6.75 6.32
N PRO A 216 -11.02 6.73 6.78
CA PRO A 216 -10.56 7.67 7.79
C PRO A 216 -10.66 9.11 7.28
N LEU A 217 -11.16 10.00 8.13
CA LEU A 217 -11.42 11.40 7.78
C LEU A 217 -10.16 12.28 7.76
N VAL A 218 -9.09 11.87 8.45
CA VAL A 218 -7.89 12.70 8.63
C VAL A 218 -6.76 12.26 7.69
N LEU A 219 -6.23 11.05 7.88
CA LEU A 219 -5.24 10.43 7.00
C LEU A 219 -5.67 9.00 6.72
N GLY A 220 -5.47 8.54 5.49
CA GLY A 220 -5.80 7.18 5.08
C GLY A 220 -4.77 6.58 4.14
N THR A 221 -4.93 5.29 3.86
CA THR A 221 -3.99 4.51 3.05
C THR A 221 -4.26 4.54 1.55
N ARG A 222 -5.27 5.31 1.11
CA ARG A 222 -5.66 5.50 -0.29
C ARG A 222 -4.58 6.20 -1.12
N ALA A 223 -3.93 7.19 -0.55
CA ALA A 223 -2.81 7.89 -1.18
C ALA A 223 -1.47 7.25 -0.82
N GLY A 224 -0.44 7.57 -1.59
CA GLY A 224 0.95 7.28 -1.22
C GLY A 224 1.31 7.96 0.10
N GLY A 225 2.29 7.41 0.80
CA GLY A 225 2.87 8.11 1.95
C GLY A 225 3.69 9.31 1.47
N PHE A 226 4.18 10.09 2.42
CA PHE A 226 4.97 11.29 2.16
C PHE A 226 6.19 11.29 3.08
N PRO A 227 7.32 11.87 2.65
CA PRO A 227 8.49 12.02 3.52
C PRO A 227 8.15 12.83 4.78
N HIS A 228 8.38 12.24 5.94
CA HIS A 228 8.11 12.88 7.22
C HIS A 228 9.06 12.44 8.33
N LEU A 229 9.28 13.35 9.26
CA LEU A 229 9.78 13.06 10.60
C LEU A 229 8.61 12.64 11.48
N PHE A 230 8.85 11.71 12.39
CA PHE A 230 7.86 11.37 13.41
C PHE A 230 8.50 11.18 14.78
N ALA A 231 7.72 11.43 15.82
CA ALA A 231 8.03 11.07 17.20
C ALA A 231 6.77 10.58 17.90
N GLY A 232 6.90 9.71 18.90
CA GLY A 232 5.74 9.21 19.62
C GLY A 232 6.03 8.15 20.65
N THR A 233 4.98 7.49 21.10
CA THR A 233 5.03 6.37 22.04
C THR A 233 5.09 5.05 21.28
N THR A 234 5.96 4.12 21.70
CA THR A 234 5.94 2.76 21.14
C THR A 234 4.81 1.94 21.72
N GLN A 235 4.23 2.31 22.86
CA GLN A 235 3.12 1.57 23.47
C GLN A 235 2.14 2.49 24.22
N PRO A 236 0.88 2.07 24.42
CA PRO A 236 -0.07 2.85 25.20
C PRO A 236 0.45 3.09 26.62
N ILE A 237 0.41 4.35 27.04
CA ILE A 237 0.79 4.78 28.39
C ILE A 237 -0.47 4.81 29.26
N SER A 238 -0.45 4.12 30.40
CA SER A 238 -1.57 4.17 31.36
C SER A 238 -1.62 5.52 32.06
N VAL A 239 -2.80 6.13 32.09
CA VAL A 239 -3.07 7.43 32.75
C VAL A 239 -4.13 7.30 33.86
N GLY A 240 -4.34 6.09 34.38
CA GLY A 240 -5.28 5.78 35.47
C GLY A 240 -6.74 5.60 35.02
N ILE A 241 -7.23 6.45 34.12
CA ILE A 241 -8.58 6.38 33.54
C ILE A 241 -8.63 5.67 32.18
N GLY A 242 -7.50 5.18 31.69
CA GLY A 242 -7.36 4.55 30.39
C GLY A 242 -5.90 4.56 29.92
N THR A 243 -5.72 4.42 28.61
CA THR A 243 -4.41 4.44 27.98
C THR A 243 -4.35 5.50 26.88
N VAL A 244 -3.20 6.16 26.76
CA VAL A 244 -2.95 7.20 25.75
C VAL A 244 -1.76 6.79 24.89
N GLU A 245 -1.89 6.96 23.58
CA GLU A 245 -0.78 6.87 22.62
C GLU A 245 -0.57 8.25 22.00
N GLY A 246 0.69 8.64 21.86
CA GLY A 246 1.08 9.94 21.29
C GLY A 246 1.81 9.76 19.97
N ARG A 247 1.46 10.57 18.97
CA ARG A 247 2.17 10.63 17.68
C ARG A 247 2.23 12.06 17.16
N LEU A 248 3.43 12.50 16.81
CA LEU A 248 3.74 13.78 16.18
C LEU A 248 4.38 13.50 14.82
N ILE A 249 3.96 14.24 13.80
CA ILE A 249 4.49 14.15 12.44
C ILE A 249 4.81 15.56 11.94
N ALA A 250 6.00 15.72 11.37
CA ALA A 250 6.41 16.93 10.65
C ALA A 250 6.81 16.53 9.24
N ALA A 251 6.14 17.08 8.25
CA ALA A 251 6.25 16.67 6.86
C ALA A 251 6.31 17.85 5.91
N ARG A 252 6.90 17.64 4.74
CA ARG A 252 6.77 18.52 3.60
C ARG A 252 6.10 17.73 2.48
N LEU A 253 5.02 18.29 1.93
CA LEU A 253 4.35 17.72 0.77
C LEU A 253 4.97 18.26 -0.51
N GLU A 254 5.02 17.42 -1.53
CA GLU A 254 5.44 17.78 -2.87
C GLU A 254 4.22 17.93 -3.76
N GLN A 255 4.28 18.91 -4.66
CA GLN A 255 3.28 19.08 -5.69
C GLN A 255 3.65 18.26 -6.92
N THR A 256 2.63 17.82 -7.64
CA THR A 256 2.78 17.16 -8.92
C THR A 256 3.22 18.19 -9.98
N ARG A 257 3.89 17.71 -11.04
CA ARG A 257 4.27 18.56 -12.19
C ARG A 257 3.07 19.12 -12.96
N TRP A 258 1.86 18.64 -12.67
CA TRP A 258 0.61 19.03 -13.30
C TRP A 258 -0.25 19.89 -12.38
N SER A 259 0.25 20.24 -11.20
CA SER A 259 -0.44 21.08 -10.24
C SER A 259 -0.67 22.48 -10.82
N PRO A 260 -1.91 23.00 -10.81
CA PRO A 260 -2.20 24.38 -11.15
C PRO A 260 -1.95 25.34 -9.96
N VAL A 261 -1.64 24.82 -8.77
CA VAL A 261 -1.45 25.60 -7.54
C VAL A 261 -0.05 26.22 -7.55
N GLN A 262 0.02 27.54 -7.38
CA GLN A 262 1.28 28.29 -7.24
C GLN A 262 1.58 28.48 -5.75
N THR A 263 2.78 28.09 -5.31
CA THR A 263 3.29 28.28 -3.93
C THR A 263 4.28 29.43 -3.86
#